data_AF-A0A4D6MP51-F1
#
_entry.id   AF-A0A4D6MP51-F1
#
_cell.length_a   1.000
_cell.length_b   1.000
_cell.length_c   1.000
_cell.angle_alpha   90.00
_cell.angle_beta   90.00
_cell.angle_gamma   90.00
#
_symmetry.space_group_name_H-M   'P 1'
#
loop_
_entity.id
_entity.type
_entity.pdbx_description
1 polymer ?
#
loop_
_entity_poly.entity_id
_entity_poly.type
_entity_poly.pdbx_seq_one_letter_code
_entity_poly.pdbx_strand_id
1 'polypeptide(L)'
;MKPVFVSFFTLLVLVFTVAAKEPSKGLTCDQEKTLVAPCVDFLTKKTDTPATPCCEGLKKIIESSPTKKEKKAACKCLKEAASQVPNLDKDRANNLCKTCKITVDFLFSKNFECEK
;
A
#
# COMPACT_ATOMS: atom_id res chain seq x y z
N MET A 1 6.47 2.19 52.13
CA MET A 1 7.84 1.67 51.95
C MET A 1 8.26 1.92 50.50
N LYS A 2 9.55 2.17 50.32
CA LYS A 2 10.20 2.90 49.23
C LYS A 2 10.21 2.16 47.86
N PRO A 3 10.46 2.90 46.77
CA PRO A 3 10.05 2.61 45.40
C PRO A 3 11.12 1.85 44.61
N VAL A 4 10.72 1.18 43.53
CA VAL A 4 11.69 0.65 42.54
C VAL A 4 11.95 1.74 41.50
N PHE A 5 13.13 2.32 41.64
CA PHE A 5 13.72 3.33 40.78
C PHE A 5 14.65 2.63 39.79
N VAL A 6 14.20 2.41 38.55
CA VAL A 6 15.07 2.16 37.38
C VAL A 6 14.30 2.74 36.17
N SER A 7 14.41 4.02 35.83
CA SER A 7 15.59 4.75 35.33
C SER A 7 16.04 4.23 33.95
N PHE A 8 15.83 5.09 32.95
CA PHE A 8 16.42 5.08 31.60
C PHE A 8 16.03 3.92 30.67
N PHE A 9 15.07 4.17 29.77
CA PHE A 9 15.29 4.08 28.32
C PHE A 9 14.16 4.84 27.63
N THR A 10 14.39 6.14 27.47
CA THR A 10 14.11 6.91 26.26
C THR A 10 12.89 6.53 25.40
N LEU A 11 11.95 7.48 25.35
CA LEU A 11 11.45 8.03 24.08
C LEU A 11 11.06 7.02 23.01
N LEU A 12 9.84 6.50 23.11
CA LEU A 12 9.02 6.31 21.93
C LEU A 12 7.56 6.53 22.28
N VAL A 13 7.25 7.81 22.54
CA VAL A 13 5.90 8.33 22.38
C VAL A 13 5.61 8.27 20.88
N LEU A 14 5.21 7.08 20.41
CA LEU A 14 4.62 6.92 19.10
C LEU A 14 3.24 7.55 19.21
N VAL A 15 3.20 8.84 18.88
CA VAL A 15 1.98 9.60 18.68
C VAL A 15 1.22 8.89 17.56
N PHE A 16 0.35 7.96 17.93
CA PHE A 16 -0.72 7.52 17.05
C PHE A 16 -1.71 8.67 16.98
N THR A 17 -1.42 9.64 16.12
CA THR A 17 -2.47 10.51 15.59
C THR A 17 -3.39 9.63 14.77
N VAL A 18 -4.37 9.02 15.45
CA VAL A 18 -5.54 8.47 14.81
C VAL A 18 -6.31 9.69 14.32
N ALA A 19 -5.93 10.19 13.13
CA ALA A 19 -6.79 11.07 12.38
C ALA A 19 -8.11 10.32 12.25
N ALA A 20 -9.15 10.86 12.89
CA ALA A 20 -10.50 10.34 12.85
C ALA A 20 -10.90 10.15 11.38
N LYS A 21 -10.72 8.95 10.87
CA LYS A 21 -11.14 8.56 9.54
C LYS A 21 -12.56 8.09 9.76
N GLU A 22 -13.50 8.78 9.13
CA GLU A 22 -14.84 8.27 8.83
C GLU A 22 -14.76 6.77 8.56
N PRO A 23 -15.77 5.95 8.90
CA PRO A 23 -15.73 4.52 8.63
C PRO A 23 -15.54 4.30 7.12
N SER A 24 -14.28 4.18 6.70
CA SER A 24 -13.91 3.95 5.32
C SER A 24 -14.03 2.46 5.11
N LYS A 25 -14.67 2.05 4.02
CA LYS A 25 -14.51 0.69 3.52
C LYS A 25 -13.06 0.47 3.05
N GLY A 26 -12.32 1.56 2.85
CA GLY A 26 -10.88 1.58 2.58
C GLY A 26 -10.05 0.85 3.63
N LEU A 27 -9.12 0.02 3.14
CA LEU A 27 -8.11 -0.66 3.93
C LEU A 27 -7.12 0.36 4.55
N THR A 28 -6.42 -0.08 5.60
CA THR A 28 -5.28 0.67 6.13
C THR A 28 -4.06 0.51 5.22
N CYS A 29 -3.14 1.48 5.21
CA CYS A 29 -1.92 1.37 4.39
C CYS A 29 -1.11 0.11 4.69
N ASP A 30 -1.08 -0.35 5.95
CA ASP A 30 -0.34 -1.57 6.31
C ASP A 30 -1.00 -2.82 5.75
N GLN A 31 -2.33 -2.88 5.75
CA GLN A 31 -3.07 -3.96 5.08
C GLN A 31 -2.82 -3.95 3.56
N GLU A 32 -2.84 -2.78 2.93
CA GLU A 32 -2.55 -2.67 1.49
C GLU A 32 -1.13 -3.11 1.16
N LYS A 33 -0.14 -2.69 1.95
CA LYS A 33 1.26 -3.15 1.83
C LYS A 33 1.37 -4.66 1.92
N THR A 34 0.71 -5.27 2.90
CA THR A 34 0.70 -6.74 3.03
C THR A 34 0.09 -7.43 1.82
N LEU A 35 -0.98 -6.87 1.25
CA LEU A 35 -1.64 -7.43 0.07
C LEU A 35 -0.78 -7.35 -1.20
N VAL A 36 0.05 -6.32 -1.35
CA VAL A 36 0.95 -6.16 -2.52
C VAL A 36 2.38 -6.66 -2.30
N ALA A 37 2.74 -7.11 -1.09
CA ALA A 37 4.04 -7.71 -0.82
C ALA A 37 4.41 -8.86 -1.79
N PRO A 38 3.47 -9.74 -2.21
CA PRO A 38 3.76 -10.79 -3.20
C PRO A 38 4.08 -10.25 -4.61
N CYS A 39 3.87 -8.96 -4.88
CA CYS A 39 4.18 -8.33 -6.16
C CYS A 39 5.67 -8.00 -6.32
N VAL A 40 6.44 -7.95 -5.23
CA VAL A 40 7.81 -7.42 -5.22
C VAL A 40 8.72 -8.13 -6.22
N ASP A 41 8.65 -9.46 -6.33
CA ASP A 41 9.53 -10.21 -7.23
C ASP A 41 9.24 -9.92 -8.71
N PHE A 42 7.97 -9.72 -9.08
CA PHE A 42 7.61 -9.25 -10.41
C PHE A 42 8.07 -7.80 -10.64
N LEU A 43 7.81 -6.92 -9.67
CA LEU A 43 8.16 -5.50 -9.73
C LEU A 43 9.68 -5.26 -9.78
N THR A 44 10.49 -6.20 -9.30
CA THR A 44 11.97 -6.13 -9.30
C THR A 44 12.62 -7.00 -10.38
N LYS A 45 11.85 -7.45 -11.38
CA LYS A 45 12.33 -8.28 -12.50
C LYS A 45 12.91 -9.65 -12.13
N LYS A 46 12.59 -10.18 -10.96
CA LYS A 46 12.98 -11.55 -10.58
C LYS A 46 12.08 -12.62 -11.21
N THR A 47 10.82 -12.26 -11.49
CA THR A 47 9.86 -13.14 -12.20
C THR A 47 9.24 -12.40 -13.37
N ASP A 48 8.93 -13.09 -14.47
CA ASP A 48 8.30 -12.45 -15.63
C ASP A 48 6.79 -12.26 -15.48
N THR A 49 6.16 -13.00 -14.57
CA THR A 49 4.73 -12.91 -14.28
C THR A 49 4.50 -12.58 -12.80
N PRO A 50 3.45 -11.81 -12.48
CA PRO A 50 3.04 -11.59 -11.10
C PRO A 50 2.50 -12.89 -10.51
N ALA A 51 2.82 -13.15 -9.24
CA ALA A 51 2.23 -14.26 -8.50
C ALA A 51 0.71 -14.07 -8.39
N THR A 52 -0.08 -15.15 -8.41
CA THR A 52 -1.53 -15.11 -8.16
C THR A 52 -1.92 -14.24 -6.95
N PRO A 53 -1.30 -14.40 -5.75
CA PRO A 53 -1.65 -13.57 -4.59
C PRO A 53 -1.36 -12.08 -4.78
N CYS A 54 -0.42 -11.70 -5.66
CA CYS A 54 -0.20 -10.29 -5.99
C CYS A 54 -1.42 -9.68 -6.67
N CYS A 55 -1.95 -10.36 -7.70
CA CYS A 55 -3.12 -9.88 -8.42
C CYS A 55 -4.40 -9.91 -7.58
N GLU A 56 -4.56 -10.93 -6.72
CA GLU A 56 -5.67 -11.00 -5.76
C GLU A 56 -5.61 -9.88 -4.73
N GLY A 57 -4.43 -9.59 -4.19
CA GLY A 57 -4.21 -8.49 -3.27
C GLY A 57 -4.55 -7.15 -3.91
N LEU A 58 -4.05 -6.90 -5.12
CA LEU A 58 -4.34 -5.69 -5.88
C LEU A 58 -5.84 -5.52 -6.16
N LYS A 59 -6.52 -6.60 -6.55
CA LYS A 59 -7.98 -6.61 -6.76
C LYS A 59 -8.72 -6.24 -5.48
N LYS A 60 -8.35 -6.82 -4.34
CA LYS A 60 -8.98 -6.55 -3.04
C LYS A 60 -8.85 -5.09 -2.62
N ILE A 61 -7.70 -4.45 -2.87
CA ILE A 61 -7.49 -3.03 -2.59
C ILE A 61 -8.43 -2.16 -3.41
N ILE A 62 -8.57 -2.48 -4.70
CA ILE A 62 -9.43 -1.75 -5.64
C ILE A 62 -10.91 -1.91 -5.25
N GLU A 63 -11.35 -3.13 -4.91
CA GLU A 63 -12.71 -3.41 -4.44
C GLU A 63 -13.03 -2.75 -3.09
N SER A 64 -12.02 -2.63 -2.22
CA SER A 64 -12.13 -1.93 -0.93
C SER A 64 -12.06 -0.40 -1.08
N SER A 65 -11.87 0.11 -2.30
CA SER A 65 -11.74 1.55 -2.58
C SER A 65 -12.83 2.04 -3.56
N PRO A 66 -14.12 1.94 -3.22
CA PRO A 66 -15.20 2.33 -4.13
C PRO A 66 -15.26 3.84 -4.39
N THR A 67 -14.89 4.68 -3.42
CA THR A 67 -14.99 6.14 -3.54
C THR A 67 -13.68 6.79 -4.01
N LYS A 68 -13.76 7.98 -4.63
CA LYS A 68 -12.57 8.76 -5.03
C LYS A 68 -11.61 9.02 -3.85
N LYS A 69 -12.16 9.26 -2.65
CA LYS A 69 -11.39 9.48 -1.42
C LYS A 69 -10.60 8.23 -1.03
N GLU A 70 -11.21 7.06 -1.09
CA GLU A 70 -10.55 5.78 -0.79
C GLU A 70 -9.53 5.42 -1.87
N LYS A 71 -9.86 5.59 -3.15
CA LYS A 71 -8.89 5.39 -4.26
C LYS A 71 -7.66 6.26 -4.11
N LYS A 72 -7.83 7.54 -3.72
CA LYS A 72 -6.72 8.46 -3.44
C LYS A 72 -5.90 8.02 -2.23
N ALA A 73 -6.53 7.54 -1.17
CA ALA A 73 -5.84 7.02 0.00
C ALA A 73 -5.02 5.76 -0.37
N ALA A 74 -5.64 4.79 -1.04
CA ALA A 74 -5.00 3.56 -1.47
C ALA A 74 -3.79 3.83 -2.38
N CYS A 75 -3.98 4.70 -3.38
CA CYS A 75 -2.88 5.09 -4.26
C CYS A 75 -1.70 5.68 -3.47
N LYS A 76 -1.94 6.55 -2.48
CA LYS A 76 -0.85 7.11 -1.65
C LYS A 76 -0.12 6.02 -0.86
N CYS A 77 -0.85 5.11 -0.24
CA CYS A 77 -0.26 3.97 0.48
C CYS A 77 0.59 3.08 -0.45
N LEU A 78 0.08 2.76 -1.64
CA LEU A 78 0.80 1.97 -2.64
C LEU A 78 2.05 2.69 -3.16
N LYS A 79 1.99 4.01 -3.34
CA LYS A 79 3.15 4.83 -3.72
C LYS A 79 4.24 4.81 -2.64
N GLU A 80 3.84 4.93 -1.37
CA GLU A 80 4.76 4.78 -0.23
C GLU A 80 5.32 3.37 -0.10
N ALA A 81 4.53 2.33 -0.42
CA ALA A 81 5.01 0.96 -0.46
C ALA A 81 6.06 0.78 -1.55
N ALA A 82 5.79 1.31 -2.75
CA ALA A 82 6.68 1.23 -3.90
C ALA A 82 8.02 1.96 -3.66
N SER A 83 8.01 3.08 -2.92
CA SER A 83 9.26 3.80 -2.59
C SER A 83 10.17 3.04 -1.62
N GLN A 84 9.65 2.05 -0.90
CA GLN A 84 10.43 1.19 0.00
C GLN A 84 11.05 -0.02 -0.73
N VAL A 85 10.69 -0.27 -1.99
CA VAL A 85 11.21 -1.39 -2.78
C VAL A 85 12.44 -0.94 -3.58
N PRO A 86 13.64 -1.44 -3.25
CA PRO A 86 14.83 -1.12 -4.03
C PRO A 86 14.74 -1.77 -5.42
N ASN A 87 15.29 -1.08 -6.44
CA ASN A 87 15.32 -1.56 -7.83
C ASN A 87 13.94 -1.85 -8.43
N LEU A 88 12.89 -1.19 -7.95
CA LEU A 88 11.55 -1.30 -8.51
C LEU A 88 11.53 -0.79 -9.96
N ASP A 89 11.02 -1.62 -10.86
CA ASP A 89 10.80 -1.28 -12.24
C ASP A 89 9.49 -0.52 -12.42
N LYS A 90 9.60 0.76 -12.81
CA LYS A 90 8.44 1.65 -12.95
C LYS A 90 7.48 1.19 -14.03
N ASP A 91 7.98 0.62 -15.13
CA ASP A 91 7.13 0.16 -16.22
C ASP A 91 6.27 -1.04 -15.80
N ARG A 92 6.85 -2.00 -15.07
CA ARG A 92 6.11 -3.12 -14.49
C ARG A 92 5.11 -2.67 -13.43
N ALA A 93 5.47 -1.70 -12.60
CA ALA A 93 4.53 -1.12 -11.64
C ALA A 93 3.32 -0.47 -12.34
N ASN A 94 3.57 0.35 -13.36
CA ASN A 94 2.54 1.04 -14.13
C ASN A 94 1.64 0.07 -14.91
N ASN A 95 2.18 -1.05 -15.37
CA ASN A 95 1.43 -2.06 -16.10
C ASN A 95 0.84 -3.16 -15.21
N LEU A 96 1.07 -3.14 -13.88
CA LEU A 96 0.69 -4.23 -13.00
C LEU A 96 -0.82 -4.53 -13.05
N CYS A 97 -1.67 -3.49 -12.97
CA CYS A 97 -3.12 -3.64 -13.10
C CYS A 97 -3.51 -4.30 -14.43
N LYS A 98 -2.89 -3.87 -15.54
CA LYS A 98 -3.13 -4.41 -16.88
C LYS A 98 -2.69 -5.87 -16.99
N THR A 99 -1.52 -6.21 -16.45
CA THR A 99 -0.99 -7.57 -16.41
C THR A 99 -1.86 -8.50 -15.56
N CYS A 100 -2.38 -8.01 -14.44
CA CYS A 100 -3.35 -8.71 -13.61
C CYS A 100 -4.78 -8.72 -14.19
N LYS A 101 -5.00 -8.12 -15.38
CA LYS A 101 -6.30 -8.02 -16.04
C LYS A 101 -7.37 -7.34 -15.19
N ILE A 102 -6.96 -6.38 -14.36
CA ILE A 102 -7.88 -5.62 -13.51
C ILE A 102 -8.29 -4.35 -14.23
N THR A 103 -9.59 -4.20 -14.48
CA THR A 103 -10.17 -2.98 -15.00
C THR A 103 -10.28 -1.97 -13.87
N VAL A 104 -9.52 -0.89 -13.96
CA VAL A 104 -9.58 0.23 -13.03
C VAL A 104 -10.05 1.46 -13.75
N ASP A 105 -11.01 2.17 -13.14
CA ASP A 105 -11.31 3.55 -13.54
C ASP A 105 -10.02 4.38 -13.48
N PHE A 106 -9.95 5.38 -14.36
CA PHE A 106 -8.80 6.25 -14.69
C PHE A 106 -7.78 6.56 -13.58
N LEU A 107 -8.21 6.61 -12.32
CA LEU A 107 -7.41 6.96 -11.14
C LEU A 107 -6.21 6.06 -10.84
N PHE A 108 -6.24 4.78 -11.24
CA PHE A 108 -5.09 3.87 -11.02
C PHE A 108 -4.25 3.63 -12.28
N SER A 109 -4.69 4.14 -13.44
CA SER A 109 -4.14 3.74 -14.74
C SER A 109 -2.95 4.59 -15.20
N LYS A 110 -2.74 5.78 -14.61
CA LYS A 110 -1.60 6.65 -14.91
C LYS A 110 -0.68 6.80 -13.71
N ASN A 111 0.42 6.04 -13.73
CA ASN A 111 1.66 6.33 -12.99
C ASN A 111 1.59 6.47 -11.46
N PHE A 112 0.59 5.88 -10.78
CA PHE A 112 0.37 6.17 -9.36
C PHE A 112 0.27 7.70 -9.09
N GLU A 113 -0.25 8.47 -10.06
CA GLU A 113 -0.55 9.88 -9.86
C GLU A 113 -1.83 10.00 -9.03
N CYS A 114 -1.66 9.89 -7.70
CA CYS A 114 -2.73 9.83 -6.70
C CYS A 114 -3.52 11.14 -6.51
N GLU A 115 -3.49 12.06 -7.48
CA GLU A 115 -3.98 13.43 -7.30
C GLU A 115 -5.17 13.82 -8.18
N LYS A 116 -5.55 13.03 -9.20
CA LYS A 116 -6.68 13.37 -10.06
C LYS A 116 -8.00 12.73 -9.65
#